data_AF-A0A2T7BMR9-F1
#
_entry.id   AF-A0A2T7BMR9-F1
#
_cell.length_a   1.000
_cell.length_b   1.000
_cell.length_c   1.000
_cell.angle_alpha   90.00
_cell.angle_beta   90.00
_cell.angle_gamma   90.00
#
_symmetry.space_group_name_H-M   'P 1'
#
loop_
_entity.id
_entity.type
_entity.pdbx_description
1 polymer ?
#
loop_
_entity_poly.entity_id
_entity_poly.type
_entity_poly.pdbx_seq_one_letter_code
_entity_poly.pdbx_strand_id
1 'polypeptide(L)'
;MNENTLTLINQKVKEFAFLDFSIFEYRHNELVIAISTDFTYYHLFEIRFKNVFSVICNTLWSVDTQKDVIKVVDSTEAYDLNVQYGVEVGYSIFQLMNEDELELYVIAESVEFRDHVVKYFDDRNE
;
A
#
# COMPACT_ATOMS: atom_id res chain seq x y z
N MET A 1 -12.81 -10.32 -3.58
CA MET A 1 -11.97 -10.59 -2.38
C MET A 1 -11.22 -9.35 -1.94
N ASN A 2 -10.61 -8.60 -2.87
CA ASN A 2 -9.83 -7.40 -2.55
C ASN A 2 -10.67 -6.23 -1.99
N GLU A 3 -11.92 -6.03 -2.43
CA GLU A 3 -12.76 -4.89 -2.02
C GLU A 3 -12.97 -4.76 -0.49
N ASN A 4 -13.15 -5.88 0.20
CA ASN A 4 -13.28 -5.88 1.67
C ASN A 4 -11.97 -5.44 2.35
N THR A 5 -10.81 -5.90 1.84
CA THR A 5 -9.50 -5.51 2.35
C THR A 5 -9.22 -4.03 2.11
N LEU A 6 -9.53 -3.51 0.93
CA LEU A 6 -9.34 -2.09 0.63
C LEU A 6 -10.22 -1.19 1.49
N THR A 7 -11.48 -1.61 1.71
CA THR A 7 -12.40 -0.93 2.62
C THR A 7 -11.83 -0.88 4.04
N LEU A 8 -11.28 -1.99 4.54
CA LEU A 8 -10.67 -2.05 5.86
C LEU A 8 -9.45 -1.13 5.98
N ILE A 9 -8.57 -1.11 4.97
CA ILE A 9 -7.41 -0.20 4.92
C ILE A 9 -7.89 1.26 5.01
N ASN A 10 -8.82 1.65 4.14
CA ASN A 10 -9.33 3.03 4.09
C ASN A 10 -10.04 3.44 5.39
N GLN A 11 -10.78 2.52 6.02
CA GLN A 11 -11.41 2.77 7.32
C GLN A 11 -10.38 2.94 8.42
N LYS A 12 -9.34 2.08 8.45
CA LYS A 12 -8.32 2.12 9.50
C LYS A 12 -7.49 3.41 9.44
N VAL A 13 -7.13 3.84 8.24
CA VAL A 13 -6.35 5.07 8.02
C VAL A 13 -7.10 6.31 8.54
N LYS A 14 -8.43 6.35 8.42
CA LYS A 14 -9.29 7.44 8.91
C LYS A 14 -9.31 7.59 10.43
N GLU A 15 -8.82 6.60 11.18
CA GLU A 15 -8.68 6.69 12.65
C GLU A 15 -7.53 7.62 13.09
N PHE A 16 -6.66 8.02 12.15
CA PHE A 16 -5.44 8.79 12.42
C PHE A 16 -5.52 10.21 11.86
N ALA A 17 -4.86 11.15 12.53
CA ALA A 17 -4.78 12.54 12.06
C ALA A 17 -3.82 12.71 10.87
N PHE A 18 -2.75 11.91 10.84
CA PHE A 18 -1.75 11.87 9.77
C PHE A 18 -1.10 10.48 9.77
N LEU A 19 -0.68 10.01 8.60
CA LEU A 19 0.07 8.77 8.43
C LEU A 19 1.05 8.91 7.26
N ASP A 20 2.22 8.32 7.43
CA ASP A 20 3.21 8.11 6.38
C ASP A 20 3.19 6.65 5.95
N PHE A 21 3.43 6.44 4.66
CA PHE A 21 3.52 5.16 3.99
C PHE A 21 4.92 5.00 3.43
N SER A 22 5.53 3.84 3.61
CA SER A 22 6.87 3.57 3.11
C SER A 22 7.02 2.14 2.57
N ILE A 23 7.77 1.99 1.48
CA ILE A 23 8.21 0.66 1.04
C ILE A 23 9.14 0.09 2.12
N PHE A 24 8.66 -0.94 2.80
CA PHE A 24 9.36 -1.57 3.93
C PHE A 24 10.20 -2.76 3.48
N GLU A 25 9.62 -3.65 2.69
CA GLU A 25 10.29 -4.84 2.17
C GLU A 25 9.78 -5.15 0.76
N TYR A 26 10.68 -5.60 -0.12
CA TYR A 26 10.30 -6.27 -1.36
C TYR A 26 11.10 -7.55 -1.51
N ARG A 27 10.44 -8.70 -1.31
CA ARG A 27 11.10 -10.02 -1.30
C ARG A 27 10.18 -11.10 -1.82
N HIS A 28 10.68 -12.02 -2.63
CA HIS A 28 9.92 -13.15 -3.19
C HIS A 28 8.59 -12.73 -3.86
N ASN A 29 8.62 -11.67 -4.68
CA ASN A 29 7.45 -11.08 -5.34
C ASN A 29 6.36 -10.60 -4.37
N GLU A 30 6.73 -10.27 -3.14
CA GLU A 30 5.84 -9.68 -2.16
C GLU A 30 6.36 -8.30 -1.75
N LEU A 31 5.52 -7.28 -1.97
CA LEU A 31 5.78 -5.91 -1.54
C LEU A 31 5.04 -5.65 -0.23
N VAL A 32 5.78 -5.19 0.78
CA VAL A 32 5.24 -4.73 2.05
C VAL A 32 5.38 -3.21 2.09
N ILE A 33 4.25 -2.53 2.20
CA ILE A 33 4.18 -1.10 2.50
C ILE A 33 3.84 -0.99 3.98
N ALA A 34 4.76 -0.41 4.76
CA ALA A 34 4.52 -0.10 6.16
C ALA A 34 3.83 1.26 6.28
N ILE A 35 2.96 1.38 7.28
CA ILE A 35 2.20 2.59 7.58
C ILE A 35 2.43 2.95 9.04
N SER A 36 2.73 4.21 9.32
CA SER A 36 2.95 4.68 10.69
C SER A 36 2.76 6.19 10.82
N THR A 37 2.65 6.69 12.06
CA THR A 37 2.82 8.12 12.38
C THR A 37 4.28 8.53 12.42
N ASP A 38 5.18 7.57 12.66
CA ASP A 38 6.62 7.73 12.56
C ASP A 38 7.29 6.37 12.32
N PHE A 39 8.43 6.34 11.64
CA PHE A 39 9.18 5.10 11.36
C PHE A 39 10.45 4.98 12.19
N THR A 40 10.52 5.62 13.37
CA THR A 40 11.78 5.66 14.13
C THR A 40 12.06 4.31 14.80
N TYR A 41 11.04 3.72 15.41
CA TYR A 41 11.19 2.51 16.22
C TYR A 41 10.19 1.40 15.85
N TYR A 42 9.14 1.73 15.13
CA TYR A 42 8.08 0.80 14.78
C TYR A 42 7.32 1.25 13.53
N HIS A 43 6.43 0.40 13.05
CA HIS A 43 5.27 0.80 12.25
C HIS A 43 4.00 0.16 12.80
N LEU A 44 2.85 0.75 12.44
CA LEU A 44 1.54 0.39 12.98
C LEU A 44 0.84 -0.67 12.14
N PHE A 45 0.96 -0.58 10.82
CA PHE A 45 0.22 -1.45 9.89
C PHE A 45 1.08 -1.83 8.68
N GLU A 46 0.68 -2.91 8.03
CA GLU A 46 1.26 -3.34 6.74
C GLU A 46 0.15 -3.54 5.69
N ILE A 47 0.37 -3.00 4.49
CA ILE A 47 -0.33 -3.45 3.27
C ILE A 47 0.65 -4.35 2.50
N ARG A 48 0.22 -5.58 2.21
CA ARG A 48 1.09 -6.61 1.64
C ARG A 48 0.51 -7.05 0.31
N PHE A 49 1.22 -6.74 -0.77
CA PHE A 49 0.85 -7.14 -2.13
C PHE A 49 1.56 -8.44 -2.48
N LYS A 50 0.81 -9.44 -2.94
CA LYS A 50 1.32 -10.76 -3.30
C LYS A 50 1.42 -10.92 -4.80
N ASN A 51 2.48 -11.61 -5.23
CA ASN A 51 2.80 -11.81 -6.63
C ASN A 51 2.77 -10.46 -7.37
N VAL A 52 3.65 -9.56 -6.97
CA VAL A 52 3.75 -8.23 -7.56
C VAL A 52 4.31 -8.34 -8.98
N PHE A 53 3.59 -7.76 -9.93
CA PHE A 53 3.99 -7.65 -11.33
C PHE A 53 4.80 -6.38 -11.58
N SER A 54 4.33 -5.24 -11.05
CA SER A 54 5.01 -3.95 -11.21
C SER A 54 4.67 -2.99 -10.06
N VAL A 55 5.56 -2.03 -9.82
CA VAL A 55 5.42 -0.98 -8.81
C VAL A 55 5.83 0.36 -9.42
N ILE A 56 4.92 1.32 -9.38
CA ILE A 56 5.14 2.71 -9.78
C ILE A 56 4.82 3.53 -8.54
N CYS A 57 5.80 3.81 -7.70
CA CYS A 57 5.55 4.45 -6.42
C CYS A 57 6.80 5.19 -5.90
N ASN A 58 6.58 6.21 -5.06
CA ASN A 58 7.62 6.79 -4.23
C ASN A 58 7.98 5.80 -3.11
N THR A 59 9.20 5.89 -2.57
CA THR A 59 9.62 5.01 -1.48
C THR A 59 9.05 5.42 -0.11
N LEU A 60 8.64 6.68 0.02
CA LEU A 60 8.03 7.28 1.20
C LEU A 60 7.05 8.38 0.74
N TRP A 61 5.85 8.43 1.32
CA TRP A 61 4.86 9.47 1.06
C TRP A 61 3.86 9.60 2.21
N SER A 62 3.22 10.76 2.30
CA SER A 62 2.16 11.06 3.26
C SER A 62 0.79 10.98 2.58
N VAL A 63 -0.27 10.77 3.36
CA VAL A 63 -1.65 10.64 2.85
C VAL A 63 -2.63 11.55 3.59
N ASP A 64 -3.63 12.04 2.86
CA ASP A 64 -4.80 12.70 3.44
C ASP A 64 -5.72 11.63 4.05
N THR A 65 -5.64 11.48 5.39
CA THR A 65 -6.39 10.45 6.13
C THR A 65 -7.90 10.66 6.10
N GLN A 66 -8.41 11.80 5.60
CA GLN A 66 -9.85 12.03 5.46
C GLN A 66 -10.43 11.45 4.16
N LYS A 67 -9.56 11.02 3.23
CA LYS A 67 -9.93 10.42 1.96
C LYS A 67 -9.61 8.92 1.95
N ASP A 68 -10.11 8.24 0.92
CA ASP A 68 -9.67 6.87 0.64
C ASP A 68 -8.25 6.91 0.07
N VAL A 69 -7.37 6.06 0.60
CA VAL A 69 -5.94 6.06 0.26
C VAL A 69 -5.53 4.92 -0.65
N ILE A 70 -6.42 3.95 -0.84
CA ILE A 70 -6.23 2.86 -1.78
C ILE A 70 -7.53 2.51 -2.49
N LYS A 71 -7.47 2.25 -3.79
CA LYS A 71 -8.57 1.69 -4.58
C LYS A 71 -8.05 0.74 -5.66
N VAL A 72 -8.92 -0.13 -6.19
CA VAL A 72 -8.65 -0.80 -7.47
C VAL A 72 -8.99 0.17 -8.58
N VAL A 73 -8.11 0.31 -9.57
CA VAL A 73 -8.39 1.08 -10.77
C VAL A 73 -9.45 0.35 -11.60
N ASP A 74 -10.50 1.07 -12.02
CA ASP A 74 -11.60 0.49 -12.79
C ASP A 74 -11.54 0.85 -14.29
N SER A 75 -12.39 0.15 -15.05
CA SER A 75 -12.85 0.53 -16.38
C SER A 75 -11.75 0.95 -17.36
N THR A 76 -11.79 2.22 -17.78
CA THR A 76 -11.04 2.80 -18.90
C THR A 76 -9.60 3.11 -18.48
N GLU A 77 -9.41 3.64 -17.26
CA GLU A 77 -8.08 3.90 -16.69
C GLU A 77 -7.30 2.59 -16.55
N ALA A 78 -7.97 1.51 -16.12
CA ALA A 78 -7.35 0.20 -16.04
C ALA A 78 -6.89 -0.31 -17.42
N TYR A 79 -7.65 -0.06 -18.49
CA TYR A 79 -7.26 -0.44 -19.85
C TYR A 79 -6.00 0.29 -20.31
N ASP A 80 -5.94 1.61 -20.11
CA ASP A 80 -4.79 2.42 -20.52
C ASP A 80 -3.53 2.00 -19.78
N LEU A 81 -3.62 1.79 -18.46
CA LEU A 81 -2.51 1.29 -17.65
C LEU A 81 -2.11 -0.14 -18.03
N ASN A 82 -3.07 -1.01 -18.35
CA ASN A 82 -2.79 -2.37 -18.83
C ASN A 82 -1.96 -2.34 -20.12
N VAL A 83 -2.33 -1.49 -21.07
CA VAL A 83 -1.60 -1.32 -22.34
C VAL A 83 -0.23 -0.70 -22.10
N GLN A 84 -0.15 0.35 -21.29
CA GLN A 84 1.08 1.08 -21.01
C GLN A 84 2.13 0.19 -20.32
N TYR A 85 1.71 -0.62 -19.35
CA TYR A 85 2.61 -1.44 -18.55
C TYR A 85 2.66 -2.92 -18.96
N GLY A 86 1.89 -3.32 -19.98
CA GLY A 86 1.85 -4.71 -20.46
C GLY A 86 1.33 -5.68 -19.40
N VAL A 87 0.32 -5.28 -18.63
CA VAL A 87 -0.19 -6.06 -17.50
C VAL A 87 -0.82 -7.37 -17.98
N GLU A 88 -0.38 -8.48 -17.39
CA GLU A 88 -0.90 -9.81 -17.72
C GLU A 88 -2.27 -10.08 -17.06
N VAL A 89 -3.01 -11.01 -17.65
CA VAL A 89 -4.29 -11.47 -17.08
C VAL A 89 -4.04 -12.14 -15.72
N GLY A 90 -4.83 -11.75 -14.72
CA GLY A 90 -4.71 -12.27 -13.35
C GLY A 90 -4.22 -11.24 -12.33
N TYR A 91 -3.72 -10.09 -12.80
CA TYR A 91 -3.30 -8.99 -11.94
C TYR A 91 -4.37 -7.91 -11.81
N SER A 92 -4.41 -7.27 -10.63
CA SER A 92 -5.19 -6.06 -10.37
C SER A 92 -4.25 -4.87 -10.25
N ILE A 93 -4.71 -3.70 -10.70
CA ILE A 93 -4.00 -2.43 -10.52
C ILE A 93 -4.58 -1.73 -9.29
N PHE A 94 -3.76 -1.57 -8.27
CA PHE A 94 -4.09 -0.85 -7.05
C PHE A 94 -3.50 0.55 -7.14
N GLN A 95 -4.34 1.59 -7.05
CA GLN A 95 -3.87 2.97 -6.94
C GLN A 95 -3.76 3.36 -5.47
N LEU A 96 -2.61 3.92 -5.10
CA LEU A 96 -2.33 4.49 -3.80
C LEU A 96 -2.40 6.02 -3.92
N MET A 97 -3.10 6.68 -3.00
CA MET A 97 -3.18 8.13 -2.97
C MET A 97 -2.05 8.70 -2.12
N ASN A 98 -1.62 9.92 -2.42
CA ASN A 98 -0.73 10.74 -1.61
C ASN A 98 -1.23 12.18 -1.59
N GLU A 99 -0.68 13.00 -0.69
CA GLU A 99 -1.02 14.43 -0.59
C GLU A 99 -0.56 15.28 -1.78
N ASP A 100 0.44 14.82 -2.53
CA ASP A 100 1.00 15.50 -3.70
C ASP A 100 0.23 15.21 -5.00
N GLU A 101 -0.87 14.45 -4.93
CA GLU A 101 -1.67 13.98 -6.06
C GLU A 101 -0.86 13.23 -7.14
N LEU A 102 0.28 12.63 -6.78
CA LEU A 102 1.08 11.81 -7.68
C LEU A 102 0.41 10.47 -7.94
N GLU A 103 0.53 9.96 -9.16
CA GLU A 103 0.04 8.65 -9.53
C GLU A 103 0.95 7.54 -8.98
N LEU A 104 0.44 6.80 -7.99
CA LEU A 104 1.12 5.65 -7.41
C LEU A 104 0.32 4.38 -7.68
N TYR A 105 0.95 3.39 -8.31
CA TYR A 105 0.34 2.11 -8.66
C TYR A 105 1.15 0.93 -8.13
N VAL A 106 0.43 -0.07 -7.62
CA VAL A 106 0.96 -1.41 -7.39
C VAL A 106 0.14 -2.38 -8.22
N ILE A 107 0.79 -3.16 -9.07
CA ILE A 107 0.14 -4.17 -9.91
C ILE A 107 0.45 -5.52 -9.30
N ALA A 108 -0.56 -6.21 -8.78
CA ALA A 108 -0.37 -7.43 -8.00
C ALA A 108 -1.60 -8.35 -8.09
N GLU A 109 -1.42 -9.64 -7.77
CA GLU A 109 -2.50 -10.63 -7.83
C GLU A 109 -3.49 -10.42 -6.68
N SER A 110 -2.97 -10.16 -5.47
CA SER A 110 -3.78 -9.93 -4.29
C SER A 110 -3.14 -8.97 -3.30
N VAL A 111 -3.96 -8.48 -2.37
CA VAL A 111 -3.58 -7.57 -1.30
C VAL A 111 -4.09 -8.08 0.04
N GLU A 112 -3.24 -8.01 1.05
CA GLU A 112 -3.54 -8.31 2.44
C GLU A 112 -3.31 -7.07 3.31
N PHE A 113 -4.08 -6.95 4.39
CA PHE A 113 -3.87 -5.94 5.40
C PHE A 113 -3.53 -6.59 6.73
N ARG A 114 -2.50 -6.10 7.42
CA ARG A 114 -2.16 -6.53 8.78
C ARG A 114 -2.18 -5.35 9.74
N ASP A 115 -3.08 -5.43 10.70
CA ASP A 115 -3.21 -4.47 11.80
C ASP A 115 -2.39 -4.98 13.01
N HIS A 116 -1.09 -4.70 13.02
CA HIS A 116 -0.20 -5.07 14.12
C HIS A 116 1.04 -4.18 14.17
N VAL A 117 1.48 -3.83 15.37
CA VAL A 117 2.70 -3.06 15.58
C VAL A 117 3.92 -3.95 15.39
N VAL A 118 4.85 -3.51 14.54
CA VAL A 118 6.15 -4.14 14.32
C VAL A 118 7.24 -3.23 14.86
N LYS A 119 7.99 -3.68 15.87
CA LYS A 119 9.14 -2.96 16.43
C LYS A 119 10.42 -3.33 15.67
N TYR A 120 11.29 -2.35 15.42
CA TYR A 120 12.57 -2.56 14.74
C TYR A 120 13.70 -2.96 15.68
N PHE A 121 13.57 -2.61 16.95
CA PHE A 121 14.54 -2.91 17.99
C PHE A 121 13.88 -3.80 19.04
N ASP A 122 14.63 -4.81 19.50
CA ASP A 122 14.23 -5.72 20.55
C ASP A 122 14.66 -5.11 21.91
N ASP A 123 13.76 -5.01 22.88
CA ASP A 123 14.03 -4.52 24.25
C ASP A 123 14.95 -5.48 25.07
N ARG A 124 15.66 -6.41 24.40
CA ARG A 124 16.48 -7.46 25.02
C ARG A 124 17.96 -7.11 24.98
N ASN A 125 18.33 -6.02 25.65
CA ASN A 125 19.71 -5.74 26.06
C ASN A 125 19.71 -4.81 27.29
N GLU A 126 19.15 -5.27 28.41
CA GLU A 126 19.53 -4.84 29.77
C GLU A 126 19.60 -6.05 30.71
#